data_AF-A0A3D6B1K4-F1
#
_entry.id   AF-A0A3D6B1K4-F1
#
_cell.length_a   1.000
_cell.length_b   1.000
_cell.length_c   1.000
_cell.angle_alpha   90.00
_cell.angle_beta   90.00
_cell.angle_gamma   90.00
#
_symmetry.space_group_name_H-M   'P 1'
#
loop_
_entity.id
_entity.type
_entity.pdbx_description
1 polymer ?
#
loop_
_entity_poly.entity_id
_entity_poly.type
_entity_poly.pdbx_seq_one_letter_code
_entity_poly.pdbx_strand_id
1 'polypeptide(L)' 'MEEKLPVSIRLNPFKITELPFGEKIPWSPWGYWLKDRPSFTLDPLFHAGCYYVQDASAMYVGHVFRKILRDHCYTGGI' A
#
# COMPACT_ATOMS: atom_id res chain seq x y z
N MET A 1 27.28 8.80 4.31
CA MET A 1 26.33 7.98 5.11
C MET A 1 25.31 7.46 4.14
N GLU A 2 25.12 6.15 4.07
CA GLU A 2 24.14 5.51 3.18
C GLU A 2 22.75 5.73 3.76
N GLU A 3 21.92 6.53 3.07
CA GLU A 3 20.56 6.79 3.52
C GLU A 3 19.69 5.56 3.20
N LYS A 4 19.16 4.91 4.24
CA LYS A 4 18.36 3.69 4.09
C LYS A 4 17.06 4.05 3.37
N LEU A 5 16.88 3.56 2.15
CA LEU A 5 15.66 3.81 1.39
C LEU A 5 14.42 3.36 2.18
N PRO A 6 13.36 4.19 2.21
CA PRO A 6 12.15 3.87 2.92
C PRO A 6 11.49 2.63 2.31
N VAL A 7 11.07 1.69 3.16
CA VAL A 7 10.38 0.48 2.73
C VAL A 7 8.88 0.68 2.84
N SER A 8 8.15 0.25 1.83
CA SER A 8 6.70 0.36 1.78
C SER A 8 6.05 -1.01 1.63
N ILE A 9 4.86 -1.13 2.20
CA ILE A 9 4.01 -2.32 2.10
C ILE A 9 2.58 -1.93 1.75
N ARG A 10 1.86 -2.85 1.11
CA ARG A 10 0.42 -2.74 0.85
C ARG A 10 -0.32 -3.85 1.57
N LEU A 11 -1.26 -3.48 2.44
CA LEU A 11 -2.12 -4.43 3.13
C LEU A 11 -3.04 -5.16 2.15
N ASN A 12 -3.37 -6.40 2.52
CA ASN A 12 -4.45 -7.15 1.93
C ASN A 12 -5.74 -6.92 2.74
N PRO A 13 -6.67 -6.08 2.27
CA PRO A 13 -7.88 -5.73 3.03
C PRO A 13 -8.81 -6.92 3.28
N PHE A 14 -8.63 -8.05 2.59
CA PHE A 14 -9.38 -9.29 2.84
C PHE A 14 -8.85 -10.08 4.05
N LYS A 15 -7.73 -9.67 4.64
CA LYS A 15 -7.12 -10.31 5.82
C LYS A 15 -6.91 -9.32 6.95
N ILE A 16 -6.40 -8.12 6.64
CA ILE A 16 -6.09 -7.07 7.60
C ILE A 16 -6.33 -5.70 6.96
N THR A 17 -6.99 -4.79 7.68
CA THR A 17 -7.32 -3.45 7.19
C THR A 17 -6.41 -2.35 7.75
N GLU A 18 -5.74 -2.60 8.88
CA GLU A 18 -4.90 -1.61 9.56
C GLU A 18 -3.63 -2.23 10.14
N LEU A 19 -2.59 -1.39 10.26
CA LEU A 19 -1.36 -1.71 10.99
C LEU A 19 -1.22 -0.77 12.18
N PRO A 20 -0.76 -1.27 13.34
CA PRO A 20 -0.51 -0.43 14.50
C PRO A 20 0.74 0.46 14.36
N PHE A 21 1.48 0.35 13.25
CA PHE A 21 2.72 1.07 12.98
C PHE A 21 2.87 1.43 11.50
N GLY A 22 3.68 2.46 11.22
CA GLY A 22 3.95 2.98 9.88
C GLY A 22 3.18 4.26 9.55
N GLU A 23 3.59 4.93 8.48
CA GLU A 23 2.96 6.15 7.98
C GLU A 23 2.12 5.83 6.74
N LYS A 24 0.89 6.35 6.64
CA LYS A 24 0.01 6.10 5.50
C LYS A 24 0.56 6.71 4.21
N ILE A 25 0.48 5.94 3.12
CA ILE A 25 0.74 6.44 1.77
C ILE A 25 -0.53 7.16 1.26
N PRO A 26 -0.49 8.48 1.00
CA PRO A 26 -1.71 9.27 0.73
C PRO A 26 -2.52 8.80 -0.49
N TRP A 27 -1.86 8.25 -1.50
CA TRP A 27 -2.50 7.79 -2.73
C TRP A 27 -2.92 6.32 -2.69
N SER A 28 -2.56 5.56 -1.65
CA SER A 28 -2.86 4.14 -1.53
C SER A 28 -3.70 3.87 -0.27
N PRO A 29 -4.97 3.44 -0.39
CA PRO A 29 -5.84 3.21 0.77
C PRO A 29 -5.25 2.18 1.75
N TRP A 30 -4.45 1.25 1.24
CA TRP A 30 -3.85 0.15 1.98
C TRP A 30 -2.32 0.25 2.09
N GLY A 31 -1.73 1.36 1.64
CA GLY A 31 -0.28 1.54 1.60
C GLY A 31 0.27 2.20 2.86
N TYR A 32 1.43 1.71 3.32
CA TYR A 32 2.15 2.26 4.46
C TYR A 32 3.66 2.30 4.17
N TRP A 33 4.33 3.37 4.58
CA TRP A 33 5.77 3.42 4.80
C TRP A 33 6.10 2.87 6.18
N LEU A 34 7.13 2.03 6.27
CA LEU A 34 7.61 1.49 7.53
C LEU A 34 8.76 2.36 8.06
N LYS A 35 8.74 2.63 9.37
CA LYS A 35 9.86 3.33 10.06
C LYS A 35 11.16 2.54 9.96
N ASP A 36 11.04 1.22 10.04
CA ASP A 36 12.14 0.27 9.95
C ASP A 36 11.79 -0.88 9.00
N ARG A 37 12.81 -1.47 8.36
CA ARG A 37 12.66 -2.66 7.52
C ARG A 37 12.71 -3.92 8.41
N PRO A 38 11.59 -4.64 8.64
CA PRO A 38 11.61 -5.90 9.36
C PRO A 38 12.22 -7.02 8.51
N SER A 39 12.52 -8.16 9.15
CA SER A 39 12.89 -9.40 8.45
C SER A 39 11.64 -10.06 7.87
N PHE A 40 11.36 -9.82 6.59
CA PHE A 40 10.19 -10.40 5.91
C PHE A 40 10.22 -11.93 5.87
N THR A 41 11.40 -12.53 5.76
CA THR A 41 11.58 -13.99 5.67
C THR A 41 11.03 -14.71 6.90
N LEU A 42 11.03 -14.06 8.07
CA LEU A 42 10.59 -14.66 9.33
C LEU A 42 9.25 -14.10 9.82
N ASP A 43 8.56 -13.27 9.03
CA ASP A 43 7.28 -12.68 9.41
C ASP A 43 6.11 -13.59 9.00
N PRO A 44 5.37 -14.20 9.95
CA PRO A 44 4.22 -15.03 9.63
C PRO A 44 3.11 -14.29 8.88
N LEU A 45 2.94 -12.98 9.10
CA LEU A 45 1.93 -12.17 8.42
C LEU A 45 2.27 -11.96 6.95
N PHE A 46 3.56 -11.86 6.61
CA PHE A 46 4.03 -11.83 5.24
C PHE A 46 3.68 -13.13 4.53
N HIS A 47 4.03 -14.26 5.13
CA HIS A 47 3.75 -15.60 4.57
C HIS A 47 2.25 -15.93 4.52
N ALA A 48 1.46 -15.40 5.45
CA ALA A 48 0.01 -15.51 5.44
C ALA A 48 -0.66 -14.63 4.36
N GLY A 49 0.09 -13.79 3.65
CA GLY A 49 -0.42 -12.89 2.61
C GLY A 49 -1.24 -11.72 3.15
N CYS A 50 -0.99 -11.33 4.41
CA CYS A 50 -1.68 -10.19 5.04
C CYS A 50 -1.20 -8.84 4.48
N TYR A 51 0.00 -8.80 3.91
CA TYR A 51 0.53 -7.64 3.21
C TYR A 51 1.56 -8.05 2.15
N TYR A 52 1.89 -7.11 1.26
CA TYR A 52 2.92 -7.26 0.23
C TYR A 52 3.95 -6.15 0.38
N VAL A 53 5.24 -6.50 0.27
CA VAL A 53 6.28 -5.48 0.06
C VAL A 53 6.10 -4.94 -1.35
N GLN A 54 5.78 -3.66 -1.45
CA GLN A 54 5.49 -3.01 -2.73
C GLN A 54 5.95 -1.56 -2.64
N ASP A 55 6.68 -1.11 -3.66
CA ASP A 55 7.13 0.27 -3.73
C ASP A 55 5.97 1.27 -3.75
N ALA A 56 6.13 2.39 -3.03
CA ALA A 56 5.09 3.39 -2.86
C ALA A 56 4.69 4.02 -4.18
N SER A 57 5.64 4.26 -5.10
CA SER A 57 5.35 4.85 -6.41
C SER A 57 4.49 3.91 -7.27
N ALA A 58 4.75 2.60 -7.21
CA ALA A 58 3.95 1.61 -7.93
C ALA A 58 2.48 1.57 -7.48
N MET A 59 2.19 1.95 -6.22
CA MET A 59 0.81 2.04 -5.74
C MET A 59 0.02 3.21 -6.36
N TYR A 60 0.70 4.21 -6.93
CA TYR A 60 0.06 5.35 -7.58
C TYR A 60 -0.76 4.95 -8.82
N VAL A 61 -0.40 3.85 -9.49
CA VAL A 61 -1.19 3.28 -10.59
C VAL A 61 -2.63 3.02 -10.15
N GLY A 62 -2.81 2.45 -8.95
CA GLY A 62 -4.15 2.22 -8.40
C GLY A 62 -4.90 3.50 -8.07
N HIS A 63 -4.19 4.57 -7.69
CA HIS A 63 -4.79 5.89 -7.48
C HIS A 63 -5.34 6.47 -8.78
N VAL A 64 -4.52 6.48 -9.83
CA VAL A 64 -4.92 6.96 -11.16
C VAL A 64 -6.12 6.17 -11.68
N PHE A 65 -6.08 4.84 -11.57
CA PHE A 65 -7.18 3.99 -12.02
C PHE A 65 -8.51 4.31 -11.29
N ARG A 66 -8.49 4.46 -9.96
CA ARG A 66 -9.69 4.85 -9.19
C ARG A 66 -10.20 6.24 -9.58
N LYS A 67 -9.29 7.18 -9.88
CA LYS A 67 -9.64 8.54 -10.30
C LYS A 67 -10.34 8.51 -11.67
N ILE A 68 -9.74 7.84 -12.65
CA ILE A 68 -10.31 7.64 -13.99
C ILE A 68 -11.69 6.98 -13.91
N LEU A 69 -11.83 5.89 -13.15
CA LEU A 69 -13.13 5.23 -12.99
C LEU A 69 -14.20 6.14 -12.39
N ARG A 70 -13.85 6.96 -11.38
CA ARG A 70 -14.78 7.94 -10.82
C ARG A 70 -15.19 8.95 -11.89
N ASP A 71 -14.23 9.57 -12.57
CA ASP A 71 -14.48 10.62 -13.56
C ASP A 71 -15.33 10.11 -14.75
N HIS A 72 -15.12 8.86 -15.19
CA HIS A 72 -15.93 8.24 -16.24
C HIS A 72 -17.33 7.79 -15.77
N CYS A 73 -17.49 7.36 -14.53
CA CYS A 73 -18.82 7.05 -13.99
C CYS A 73 -19.67 8.31 -13.79
N TYR A 74 -19.06 9.48 -13.54
CA TYR A 74 -19.78 10.77 -13.47
C TYR A 74 -20.16 11.35 -14.83
N THR A 75 -19.57 10.88 -15.94
CA THR A 75 -19.88 11.36 -17.30
C THR A 75 -20.85 10.46 -18.07
N GLY A 76 -21.30 9.35 -17.46
CA GLY A 76 -22.26 8.40 -18.05
C GLY A 76 -23.64 8.34 -17.39
N GLY A 77 -23.98 9.28 -16.50
CA GLY A 77 -25.29 9.36 -15.86
C GLY A 77 -26.19 10.42 -16.48
N ILE A 78 -27.21 9.95 -17.22
CA ILE A 78 -28.46 10.61 -17.67
C ILE A 78 -28.35 11.97 -18.39
#